data_AF-A0A7L3NLB8-F1
#
_entry.id   AF-A0A7L3NLB8-F1
#
_cell.length_a   1.000
_cell.length_b   1.000
_cell.length_c   1.000
_cell.angle_alpha   90.00
_cell.angle_beta   90.00
_cell.angle_gamma   90.00
#
_symmetry.space_group_name_H-M   'P 1'
#
loop_
_entity.id
_entity.type
_entity.pdbx_description
1 polymer ?
#
loop_
_entity_poly.entity_id
_entity_poly.type
_entity_poly.pdbx_seq_one_letter_code
_entity_poly.pdbx_strand_id
1 'polypeptide(L)'
;EISGMIMNRVNSYIPGIGYQIFGNVISLILGLMPFVFRLSQAKDLEQLASHSATELYMTAFGSNGDILVLSMVLISFVVRVSLVWIFFFLLCVAERTYKQRLLFAKLFGHLTSARRARKSEVPHFRLKKVQNIKMWLSLRSYLKRRGPQRSVDVIVSSAFLLTISVVFICCAQLLHMHEIFLDCHYNWELVIWCISLTLFLLRFVTLGSETSKKYSNTSILLTEQV
;
A
#
# COMPACT_ATOMS: atom_id res chain seq x y z
N GLU A 1 -25.19 7.81 -21.92
CA GLU A 1 -24.25 7.00 -22.73
C GLU A 1 -22.78 7.32 -22.47
N ILE A 2 -22.30 8.55 -22.68
CA ILE A 2 -20.84 8.87 -22.57
C ILE A 2 -20.26 8.69 -21.15
N SER A 3 -21.03 9.04 -20.11
CA SER A 3 -20.67 8.74 -18.71
C SER A 3 -20.51 7.23 -18.46
N GLY A 4 -21.35 6.40 -19.09
CA GLY A 4 -21.27 4.95 -19.03
C GLY A 4 -20.03 4.40 -19.73
N MET A 5 -19.64 4.99 -20.86
CA MET A 5 -18.42 4.61 -21.59
C MET A 5 -17.14 4.97 -20.81
N ILE A 6 -17.11 6.14 -20.18
CA ILE A 6 -16.02 6.55 -19.27
C ILE A 6 -15.94 5.59 -18.08
N MET A 7 -17.10 5.24 -17.50
CA MET A 7 -17.18 4.32 -16.37
C MET A 7 -16.71 2.92 -16.75
N ASN A 8 -17.11 2.41 -17.92
CA ASN A 8 -16.64 1.13 -18.43
C ASN A 8 -15.13 1.15 -18.66
N ARG A 9 -14.57 2.23 -19.19
CA ARG A 9 -13.12 2.32 -19.43
C ARG A 9 -12.32 2.40 -18.12
N VAL A 10 -12.83 3.10 -17.11
CA VAL A 10 -12.20 3.12 -15.78
C VAL A 10 -12.35 1.79 -15.04
N ASN A 11 -13.50 1.13 -15.17
CA ASN A 11 -13.71 -0.22 -14.62
C ASN A 11 -12.90 -1.30 -15.37
N SER A 12 -12.65 -1.12 -16.67
CA SER A 12 -11.80 -2.02 -17.47
C SER A 12 -10.31 -1.86 -17.19
N TYR A 13 -9.91 -0.81 -16.46
CA TYR A 13 -8.52 -0.65 -16.06
C TYR A 13 -8.20 -1.68 -14.98
N ILE A 14 -7.42 -2.70 -15.35
CA ILE A 14 -6.96 -3.73 -14.44
C ILE A 14 -5.85 -3.12 -13.56
N PRO A 15 -6.07 -2.94 -12.24
CA PRO A 15 -5.02 -2.44 -11.37
C PRO A 15 -3.90 -3.47 -11.27
N GLY A 16 -2.65 -3.01 -11.42
CA GLY A 16 -1.47 -3.88 -11.25
C GLY A 16 -1.43 -4.56 -9.88
N ILE A 17 -1.08 -5.85 -9.87
CA ILE A 17 -1.11 -6.73 -8.69
C ILE A 17 0.19 -6.61 -7.85
N GLY A 18 1.22 -5.92 -8.36
CA GLY A 18 2.56 -5.86 -7.75
C GLY A 18 2.60 -5.46 -6.26
N TYR A 19 1.89 -4.41 -5.86
CA TYR A 19 1.85 -3.99 -4.44
C TYR A 19 1.09 -4.96 -3.53
N GLN A 20 0.13 -5.71 -4.08
CA GLN A 20 -0.56 -6.77 -3.32
C GLN A 20 0.39 -7.95 -3.09
N ILE A 21 1.14 -8.36 -4.12
CA ILE A 21 2.17 -9.41 -3.99
C ILE A 21 3.24 -8.98 -3.00
N PHE A 22 3.73 -7.74 -3.12
CA PHE A 22 4.71 -7.18 -2.18
C PHE A 22 4.19 -7.22 -0.73
N GLY A 23 2.97 -6.74 -0.47
CA GLY A 23 2.35 -6.80 0.85
C GLY A 23 2.22 -8.22 1.40
N ASN A 24 1.82 -9.18 0.56
CA ASN A 24 1.73 -10.59 0.95
C ASN A 24 3.10 -11.18 1.31
N VAL A 25 4.14 -10.88 0.52
CA VAL A 25 5.51 -11.35 0.77
C VAL A 25 6.05 -10.79 2.08
N ILE A 26 5.89 -9.47 2.32
CA ILE A 26 6.34 -8.83 3.57
C ILE A 26 5.59 -9.40 4.77
N SER A 27 4.27 -9.65 4.65
CA SER A 27 3.48 -10.27 5.72
C SER A 27 3.97 -11.66 6.09
N LEU A 28 4.36 -12.46 5.10
CA LEU A 28 4.93 -13.79 5.33
C LEU A 28 6.31 -13.70 5.99
N ILE A 29 7.18 -12.80 5.51
CA ILE A 29 8.52 -12.56 6.09
C ILE A 29 8.40 -12.14 7.57
N LEU A 30 7.57 -11.13 7.86
CA LEU A 30 7.34 -10.66 9.23
C LEU A 30 6.67 -11.72 10.10
N GLY A 31 5.83 -12.60 9.55
CA GLY A 31 5.23 -13.71 10.28
C GLY A 31 6.24 -14.80 10.65
N LEU A 32 7.18 -15.11 9.76
CA LEU A 32 8.19 -16.16 9.94
C LEU A 32 9.40 -15.71 10.78
N MET A 33 9.63 -14.40 10.89
CA MET A 33 10.78 -13.85 11.59
C MET A 33 11.04 -14.38 13.02
N PRO A 34 10.05 -14.55 13.92
CA PRO A 34 10.29 -15.13 15.24
C PRO A 34 10.81 -16.58 15.20
N PHE A 35 10.43 -17.36 14.18
CA PHE A 35 10.93 -18.73 14.02
C PHE A 35 12.37 -18.74 13.51
N VAL A 36 12.68 -17.88 12.53
CA VAL A 36 14.04 -17.72 12.00
C VAL A 36 14.99 -17.29 13.12
N PHE A 37 14.58 -16.36 13.96
CA PHE A 37 15.41 -15.85 15.04
C PHE A 37 15.60 -16.85 16.20
N ARG A 38 14.55 -17.61 16.55
CA ARG A 38 14.70 -18.74 17.49
C ARG A 38 15.68 -19.78 16.97
N LEU A 39 15.63 -20.05 15.67
CA LEU A 39 16.54 -20.98 15.02
C LEU A 39 17.99 -20.47 15.02
N SER A 40 18.20 -19.17 14.79
CA SER A 40 19.53 -18.56 14.79
C SER A 40 20.12 -18.40 16.20
N GLN A 41 19.31 -18.17 17.23
CA GLN A 41 19.79 -18.12 18.62
C GLN A 41 20.10 -19.50 19.20
N ALA A 42 19.38 -20.53 18.76
CA ALA A 42 19.51 -21.87 19.36
C ALA A 42 20.71 -22.67 18.82
N LYS A 43 21.24 -22.36 17.63
CA LYS A 43 22.23 -23.21 16.95
C LYS A 43 23.20 -22.39 16.09
N ASP A 44 24.50 -22.67 16.24
CA ASP A 44 25.52 -22.16 15.32
C ASP A 44 25.20 -22.60 13.89
N LEU A 45 25.42 -21.71 12.93
CA LEU A 45 25.01 -21.86 11.51
C LEU A 45 25.55 -23.15 10.86
N GLU A 46 26.66 -23.69 11.39
CA GLU A 46 27.30 -24.94 10.95
C GLU A 46 26.61 -26.21 11.49
N GLN A 47 25.96 -26.16 12.66
CA GLN A 47 25.22 -27.29 13.24
C GLN A 47 23.79 -27.44 12.68
N LEU A 48 23.27 -26.38 12.05
CA LEU A 48 21.94 -26.35 11.44
C LEU A 48 21.84 -27.25 10.20
N ALA A 49 22.95 -27.44 9.48
CA ALA A 49 23.01 -28.22 8.24
C ALA A 49 23.12 -29.75 8.47
N SER A 50 23.49 -30.17 9.69
CA SER A 50 23.78 -31.58 10.02
C SER A 50 22.64 -32.32 10.74
N HIS A 51 21.52 -31.67 11.03
CA HIS A 51 20.46 -32.24 11.88
C HIS A 51 19.15 -32.54 11.16
N SER A 52 18.40 -33.51 11.70
CA SER A 52 17.15 -34.02 11.15
C SER A 52 16.03 -32.96 11.19
N ALA A 53 15.11 -33.01 10.23
CA ALA A 53 13.98 -32.08 10.11
C ALA A 53 13.10 -32.02 11.38
N THR A 54 13.05 -33.11 12.15
CA THR A 54 12.30 -33.21 13.40
C THR A 54 12.92 -32.39 14.53
N GLU A 55 14.24 -32.32 14.64
CA GLU A 55 14.90 -31.51 15.66
C GLU A 55 14.78 -30.01 15.36
N LEU A 56 14.85 -29.62 14.09
CA LEU A 56 14.61 -28.24 13.67
C LEU A 56 13.18 -27.79 14.01
N TYR A 57 12.20 -28.68 13.86
CA TYR A 57 10.81 -28.40 14.22
C TYR A 57 10.66 -28.18 15.74
N MET A 58 11.23 -29.06 16.56
CA MET A 58 11.16 -28.95 18.02
C MET A 58 11.85 -27.68 18.55
N THR A 59 13.01 -27.32 17.96
CA THR A 59 13.72 -26.07 18.30
C THR A 59 12.95 -24.82 17.87
N ALA A 60 12.37 -24.80 16.66
CA ALA A 60 11.63 -23.65 16.15
C ALA A 60 10.36 -23.34 16.96
N PHE A 61 9.63 -24.39 17.37
CA PHE A 61 8.43 -24.23 18.19
C PHE A 61 8.71 -24.16 19.70
N GLY A 62 9.94 -24.50 20.13
CA GLY A 62 10.35 -24.48 21.54
C GLY A 62 9.55 -25.43 22.42
N SER A 63 9.01 -26.50 21.85
CA SER A 63 8.15 -27.46 22.54
C SER A 63 8.89 -28.78 22.71
N ASN A 64 8.95 -29.27 23.95
CA ASN A 64 9.39 -30.63 24.28
C ASN A 64 8.25 -31.66 24.08
N GLY A 65 7.27 -31.37 23.21
CA GLY A 65 6.10 -32.21 22.97
C GLY A 65 4.83 -31.74 23.67
N ASP A 66 4.89 -30.61 24.39
CA ASP A 66 3.71 -30.00 25.01
C ASP A 66 2.78 -29.40 23.95
N ILE A 67 1.62 -30.03 23.80
CA ILE A 67 0.56 -29.66 22.85
C ILE A 67 0.05 -28.23 23.11
N LEU A 68 0.00 -27.81 24.38
CA LEU A 68 -0.44 -26.46 24.77
C LEU A 68 0.52 -25.38 24.25
N VAL A 69 1.82 -25.54 24.45
CA VAL A 69 2.84 -24.59 23.95
C VAL A 69 2.80 -24.52 22.43
N LEU A 70 2.69 -25.67 21.76
CA LEU A 70 2.57 -25.74 20.31
C LEU A 70 1.32 -24.98 19.81
N SER A 71 0.17 -25.19 20.45
CA SER A 71 -1.08 -24.50 20.11
C SER A 71 -0.98 -22.99 20.30
N MET A 72 -0.37 -22.53 21.39
CA MET A 72 -0.18 -21.11 21.68
C MET A 72 0.74 -20.43 20.65
N VAL A 73 1.83 -21.10 20.26
CA VAL A 73 2.76 -20.59 19.23
C VAL A 73 2.08 -20.54 17.86
N LEU A 74 1.32 -21.58 17.48
CA LEU A 74 0.56 -21.60 16.23
C LEU A 74 -0.51 -20.50 16.19
N ILE A 75 -1.29 -20.34 17.26
CA ILE A 75 -2.29 -19.26 17.35
C ILE A 75 -1.60 -17.90 17.23
N SER A 76 -0.51 -17.69 17.97
CA SER A 76 0.26 -16.43 17.92
C SER A 76 0.80 -16.15 16.51
N PHE A 77 1.27 -17.17 15.80
CA PHE A 77 1.71 -17.07 14.41
C PHE A 77 0.56 -16.69 13.46
N VAL A 78 -0.59 -17.36 13.56
CA VAL A 78 -1.75 -17.06 12.71
C VAL A 78 -2.27 -15.65 12.97
N VAL A 79 -2.39 -15.24 14.24
CA VAL A 79 -2.80 -13.88 14.61
C VAL A 79 -1.81 -12.85 14.07
N ARG A 80 -0.51 -13.11 14.21
CA ARG A 80 0.54 -12.22 13.72
C ARG A 80 0.50 -12.07 12.20
N VAL A 81 0.48 -13.18 11.44
CA VAL A 81 0.40 -13.15 9.98
C VAL A 81 -0.87 -12.45 9.52
N SER A 82 -2.02 -12.76 10.13
CA SER A 82 -3.30 -12.16 9.74
C SER A 82 -3.37 -10.66 10.01
N LEU A 83 -2.87 -10.17 11.14
CA LEU A 83 -2.84 -8.73 11.44
C LEU A 83 -1.94 -7.97 10.45
N VAL A 84 -0.73 -8.48 10.20
CA VAL A 84 0.20 -7.87 9.24
C VAL A 84 -0.38 -7.91 7.83
N TRP A 85 -1.00 -9.04 7.45
CA TRP A 85 -1.64 -9.19 6.16
C TRP A 85 -2.79 -8.21 5.96
N ILE A 86 -3.69 -8.08 6.94
CA ILE A 86 -4.81 -7.12 6.92
C ILE A 86 -4.27 -5.70 6.76
N PHE A 87 -3.21 -5.34 7.48
CA PHE A 87 -2.61 -4.02 7.39
C PHE A 87 -2.09 -3.71 5.98
N PHE A 88 -1.27 -4.58 5.39
CA PHE A 88 -0.77 -4.38 4.01
C PHE A 88 -1.88 -4.48 2.96
N PHE A 89 -2.90 -5.28 3.20
CA PHE A 89 -4.09 -5.34 2.35
C PHE A 89 -4.81 -3.99 2.33
N LEU A 90 -5.02 -3.36 3.49
CA LEU A 90 -5.61 -2.02 3.58
C LEU A 90 -4.78 -0.97 2.85
N LEU A 91 -3.45 -1.00 2.97
CA LEU A 91 -2.55 -0.12 2.21
C LEU A 91 -2.66 -0.35 0.69
N CYS A 92 -2.75 -1.61 0.26
CA CYS A 92 -2.94 -1.94 -1.15
C CYS A 92 -4.30 -1.46 -1.68
N VAL A 93 -5.36 -1.59 -0.88
CA VAL A 93 -6.70 -1.08 -1.23
C VAL A 93 -6.69 0.44 -1.35
N ALA A 94 -5.99 1.14 -0.43
CA ALA A 94 -5.79 2.58 -0.52
C ALA A 94 -5.06 2.95 -1.83
N GLU A 95 -3.96 2.25 -2.17
CA GLU A 95 -3.15 2.50 -3.38
C GLU A 95 -3.99 2.38 -4.66
N ARG A 96 -4.78 1.31 -4.77
CA ARG A 96 -5.71 1.11 -5.88
C ARG A 96 -6.73 2.23 -5.98
N THR A 97 -7.26 2.67 -4.84
CA THR A 97 -8.24 3.76 -4.81
C THR A 97 -7.60 5.08 -5.26
N TYR A 98 -6.36 5.38 -4.83
CA TYR A 98 -5.63 6.57 -5.31
C TYR A 98 -5.34 6.51 -6.82
N LYS A 99 -4.93 5.35 -7.34
CA LYS A 99 -4.75 5.14 -8.79
C LYS A 99 -6.04 5.37 -9.56
N GLN A 100 -7.15 4.83 -9.08
CA GLN A 100 -8.45 5.04 -9.72
C GLN A 100 -8.82 6.52 -9.74
N ARG A 101 -8.65 7.25 -8.62
CA ARG A 101 -8.88 8.71 -8.57
C ARG A 101 -7.99 9.47 -9.56
N LEU A 102 -6.71 9.11 -9.65
CA LEU A 102 -5.78 9.70 -10.60
C LEU A 102 -6.19 9.41 -12.06
N LEU A 103 -6.64 8.20 -12.38
CA LEU A 103 -7.13 7.85 -13.71
C LEU A 103 -8.39 8.62 -14.08
N PHE A 104 -9.33 8.78 -13.13
CA PHE A 104 -10.47 9.66 -13.31
C PHE A 104 -9.99 11.09 -13.61
N ALA A 105 -9.12 11.68 -12.77
CA ALA A 105 -8.55 12.99 -13.03
C ALA A 105 -7.86 13.08 -14.41
N LYS A 106 -7.17 12.01 -14.84
CA LYS A 106 -6.52 11.95 -16.15
C LYS A 106 -7.53 11.95 -17.30
N LEU A 107 -8.60 11.17 -17.19
CA LEU A 107 -9.67 11.09 -18.20
C LEU A 107 -10.46 12.41 -18.27
N PHE A 108 -10.74 13.02 -17.12
CA PHE A 108 -11.38 14.34 -17.03
C PHE A 108 -10.58 15.41 -17.77
N GLY A 109 -9.25 15.44 -17.62
CA GLY A 109 -8.39 16.34 -18.39
C GLY A 109 -8.24 16.00 -19.87
N HIS A 110 -8.61 14.78 -20.30
CA HIS A 110 -8.65 14.42 -21.72
C HIS A 110 -9.98 14.83 -22.37
N LEU A 111 -11.07 14.83 -21.61
CA LEU A 111 -12.39 15.26 -22.08
C LEU A 111 -12.43 16.75 -22.44
N THR A 112 -11.72 17.60 -21.70
CA THR A 112 -11.70 19.06 -21.96
C THR A 112 -10.82 19.45 -23.16
N SER A 113 -9.83 18.64 -23.54
CA SER A 113 -8.88 18.97 -24.61
C SER A 113 -9.12 18.20 -25.92
N ALA A 114 -9.42 18.92 -27.01
CA ALA A 114 -9.77 18.35 -28.32
C ALA A 114 -8.71 17.47 -28.99
N ARG A 115 -7.43 17.68 -28.67
CA ARG A 115 -6.29 16.93 -29.23
C ARG A 115 -6.03 15.64 -28.46
N ARG A 116 -6.20 15.67 -27.13
CA ARG A 116 -6.06 14.48 -26.26
C ARG A 116 -7.28 13.56 -26.33
N ALA A 117 -8.50 14.11 -26.39
CA ALA A 117 -9.73 13.36 -26.60
C ALA A 117 -9.63 12.43 -27.83
N ARG A 118 -9.14 12.98 -28.96
CA ARG A 118 -8.89 12.22 -30.20
C ARG A 118 -7.82 11.14 -30.05
N LYS A 119 -6.71 11.41 -29.35
CA LYS A 119 -5.64 10.41 -29.12
C LYS A 119 -6.05 9.30 -28.13
N SER A 120 -7.04 9.57 -27.27
CA SER A 120 -7.60 8.58 -26.35
C SER A 120 -8.95 8.00 -26.81
N GLU A 121 -9.38 8.23 -28.05
CA GLU A 121 -10.67 7.75 -28.59
C GLU A 121 -11.90 8.11 -27.74
N VAL A 122 -11.88 9.25 -27.07
CA VAL A 122 -13.02 9.75 -26.28
C VAL A 122 -13.66 10.88 -27.07
N PRO A 123 -15.01 10.94 -27.20
CA PRO A 123 -15.67 12.02 -27.91
C PRO A 123 -15.31 13.35 -27.25
N HIS A 124 -14.84 14.30 -28.07
CA HIS A 124 -14.44 15.61 -27.60
C HIS A 124 -15.63 16.36 -27.00
N PHE A 125 -15.51 16.80 -25.74
CA PHE A 125 -16.49 17.64 -25.07
C PHE A 125 -16.14 19.11 -25.27
N ARG A 126 -16.96 19.84 -26.03
CA ARG A 126 -16.89 21.31 -26.09
C ARG A 126 -17.81 21.89 -25.01
N LEU A 127 -17.26 22.60 -24.02
CA LEU A 127 -18.01 23.20 -22.88
C LEU A 127 -18.97 24.36 -23.26
N LYS A 128 -19.28 24.54 -24.54
CA LYS A 128 -20.21 25.59 -25.02
C LYS A 128 -21.70 25.23 -24.90
N LYS A 129 -22.05 23.95 -24.72
CA LYS A 129 -23.45 23.51 -24.55
C LYS A 129 -23.81 23.35 -23.08
N VAL A 130 -24.97 23.86 -22.66
CA VAL A 130 -25.53 23.70 -21.30
C VAL A 130 -25.62 22.22 -20.88
N GLN A 131 -25.88 21.33 -21.83
CA GLN A 131 -25.92 19.88 -21.60
C GLN A 131 -24.54 19.30 -21.23
N ASN A 132 -23.46 19.83 -21.80
CA ASN A 132 -22.09 19.46 -21.43
C ASN A 132 -21.69 20.03 -20.07
N ILE A 133 -22.16 21.24 -19.73
CA ILE A 133 -21.96 21.84 -18.41
C ILE A 133 -22.71 21.02 -17.33
N LYS A 134 -23.95 20.61 -17.60
CA LYS A 134 -24.71 19.73 -16.70
C LYS A 134 -24.06 18.36 -16.56
N MET A 135 -23.56 17.78 -17.65
CA MET A 135 -22.85 16.50 -17.59
C MET A 135 -21.53 16.63 -16.81
N TRP A 136 -20.78 17.71 -17.01
CA TRP A 136 -19.57 18.05 -16.26
C TRP A 136 -19.83 18.20 -14.76
N LEU A 137 -20.86 18.97 -14.37
CA LEU A 137 -21.25 19.16 -12.98
C LEU A 137 -21.78 17.86 -12.35
N SER A 138 -22.58 17.08 -13.09
CA SER A 138 -23.08 15.78 -12.63
C SER A 138 -21.94 14.80 -12.39
N LEU A 139 -20.93 14.77 -13.27
CA LEU A 139 -19.79 13.87 -13.18
C LEU A 139 -18.83 14.31 -12.06
N ARG A 140 -18.60 15.62 -11.88
CA ARG A 140 -17.83 16.18 -10.76
C ARG A 140 -18.51 15.91 -9.42
N SER A 141 -19.83 16.11 -9.33
CA SER A 141 -20.62 15.82 -8.13
C SER A 141 -20.67 14.31 -7.85
N TYR A 142 -20.77 13.50 -8.90
CA TYR A 142 -20.70 12.05 -8.81
C TYR A 142 -19.34 11.58 -8.33
N LEU A 143 -18.23 12.13 -8.80
CA LEU A 143 -16.89 11.84 -8.26
C LEU A 143 -16.72 12.29 -6.80
N LYS A 144 -17.28 13.46 -6.44
CA LYS A 144 -17.28 13.93 -5.04
C LYS A 144 -18.08 13.00 -4.12
N ARG A 145 -19.03 12.24 -4.66
CA ARG A 145 -19.89 11.28 -3.93
C ARG A 145 -19.46 9.80 -4.08
N ARG A 146 -18.77 9.43 -5.16
CA ARG A 146 -18.33 8.04 -5.44
C ARG A 146 -16.87 7.85 -5.06
N GLY A 147 -16.70 7.30 -3.88
CA GLY A 147 -15.46 6.77 -3.39
C GLY A 147 -15.46 6.82 -1.86
N PRO A 148 -14.95 5.79 -1.18
CA PRO A 148 -14.68 5.87 0.25
C PRO A 148 -13.54 6.87 0.49
N GLN A 149 -13.85 8.17 0.42
CA GLN A 149 -12.85 9.23 0.53
C GLN A 149 -12.31 9.33 1.94
N ARG A 150 -13.22 9.44 2.89
CA ARG A 150 -12.88 9.56 4.30
C ARG A 150 -12.08 8.37 4.82
N SER A 151 -12.44 7.13 4.50
CA SER A 151 -11.72 5.96 5.03
C SER A 151 -10.35 5.78 4.38
N VAL A 152 -10.21 6.02 3.08
CA VAL A 152 -8.90 5.93 2.41
C VAL A 152 -7.96 7.03 2.90
N ASP A 153 -8.47 8.25 3.10
CA ASP A 153 -7.67 9.36 3.62
C ASP A 153 -7.24 9.08 5.08
N VAL A 154 -8.09 8.43 5.89
CA VAL A 154 -7.74 7.95 7.24
C VAL A 154 -6.69 6.83 7.21
N ILE A 155 -6.79 5.87 6.28
CA ILE A 155 -5.80 4.79 6.13
C ILE A 155 -4.42 5.38 5.78
N VAL A 156 -4.35 6.32 4.84
CA VAL A 156 -3.07 6.92 4.45
C VAL A 156 -2.50 7.82 5.55
N SER A 157 -3.35 8.61 6.22
CA SER A 157 -2.93 9.44 7.35
C SER A 157 -2.39 8.59 8.51
N SER A 158 -3.11 7.52 8.89
CA SER A 158 -2.65 6.61 9.94
C SER A 158 -1.36 5.87 9.56
N ALA A 159 -1.20 5.45 8.30
CA ALA A 159 0.04 4.86 7.80
C ALA A 159 1.23 5.83 7.85
N PHE A 160 0.99 7.11 7.54
CA PHE A 160 2.01 8.16 7.63
C PHE A 160 2.45 8.38 9.08
N LEU A 161 1.50 8.52 10.01
CA LEU A 161 1.80 8.65 11.44
C LEU A 161 2.55 7.42 11.97
N LEU A 162 2.10 6.21 11.61
CA LEU A 162 2.78 4.96 11.99
C LEU A 162 4.22 4.94 11.49
N THR A 163 4.47 5.38 10.25
CA THR A 163 5.84 5.40 9.72
C THR A 163 6.71 6.37 10.48
N ILE A 164 6.23 7.57 10.78
CA ILE A 164 6.97 8.54 11.61
C ILE A 164 7.27 7.93 12.98
N SER A 165 6.31 7.27 13.61
CA SER A 165 6.51 6.59 14.89
C SER A 165 7.57 5.49 14.80
N VAL A 166 7.52 4.62 13.78
CA VAL A 166 8.50 3.54 13.58
C VAL A 166 9.90 4.11 13.32
N VAL A 167 10.02 5.13 12.47
CA VAL A 167 11.30 5.82 12.21
C VAL A 167 11.85 6.43 13.49
N PHE A 168 11.02 7.10 14.28
CA PHE A 168 11.43 7.69 15.55
C PHE A 168 11.95 6.63 16.53
N ILE A 169 11.22 5.51 16.68
CA ILE A 169 11.65 4.38 17.51
C ILE A 169 12.98 3.80 16.99
N CYS A 170 13.10 3.60 15.68
CA CYS A 170 14.31 3.10 15.05
C CYS A 170 15.51 4.03 15.32
N CYS A 171 15.33 5.35 15.20
CA CYS A 171 16.37 6.33 15.50
C CYS A 171 16.75 6.33 16.99
N ALA A 172 15.76 6.26 17.89
CA ALA A 172 15.99 6.23 19.33
C ALA A 172 16.77 4.97 19.75
N GLN A 173 16.41 3.81 19.22
CA GLN A 173 17.11 2.56 19.49
C GLN A 173 18.52 2.53 18.91
N LEU A 174 18.71 3.08 17.70
CA LEU A 174 20.03 3.19 17.07
C LEU A 174 20.97 4.10 17.87
N LEU A 175 20.45 5.18 18.45
CA LEU A 175 21.22 6.09 19.31
C LEU A 175 21.59 5.46 20.67
N HIS A 176 20.70 4.63 21.23
CA HIS A 176 20.89 4.05 22.57
C HIS A 176 21.80 2.82 22.58
N MET A 177 21.79 1.99 21.52
CA MET A 177 22.44 0.67 21.50
C MET A 177 23.20 0.43 20.19
N HIS A 178 24.12 1.32 19.82
CA HIS A 178 24.81 1.32 18.53
C HIS A 178 25.49 -0.04 18.19
N GLU A 179 26.05 -0.74 19.18
CA GLU A 179 26.79 -1.98 18.92
C GLU A 179 25.94 -3.25 18.83
N ILE A 180 24.74 -3.28 19.43
CA ILE A 180 23.90 -4.50 19.56
C ILE A 180 22.60 -4.34 18.75
N PHE A 181 22.48 -3.29 17.93
CA PHE A 181 21.23 -2.98 17.25
C PHE A 181 20.77 -4.11 16.31
N LEU A 182 21.67 -4.78 15.60
CA LEU A 182 21.30 -5.86 14.67
C LEU A 182 21.21 -7.26 15.32
N ASP A 183 21.64 -7.41 16.58
CA ASP A 183 21.57 -8.69 17.29
C ASP A 183 20.20 -8.94 17.94
N CYS A 184 19.39 -7.89 18.08
CA CYS A 184 18.07 -7.99 18.68
C CYS A 184 16.97 -8.23 17.63
N HIS A 185 16.17 -9.28 17.83
CA HIS A 185 15.03 -9.67 17.00
C HIS A 185 14.09 -8.50 16.66
N TYR A 186 13.73 -7.71 17.67
CA TYR A 186 12.78 -6.60 17.53
C TYR A 186 13.30 -5.51 16.58
N ASN A 187 14.60 -5.29 16.52
CA ASN A 187 15.20 -4.24 15.71
C ASN A 187 15.15 -4.63 14.22
N TRP A 188 15.37 -5.90 13.89
CA TRP A 188 15.16 -6.41 12.53
C TRP A 188 13.71 -6.27 12.06
N GLU A 189 12.75 -6.57 12.93
CA GLU A 189 11.34 -6.37 12.61
C GLU A 189 11.02 -4.90 12.36
N LEU A 190 11.56 -3.99 13.18
CA LEU A 190 11.40 -2.55 13.00
C LEU A 190 12.02 -2.05 11.70
N VAL A 191 13.17 -2.57 11.28
CA VAL A 191 13.80 -2.24 10.00
C VAL A 191 12.93 -2.70 8.83
N ILE A 192 12.41 -3.93 8.86
CA ILE A 192 11.51 -4.44 7.80
C ILE A 192 10.23 -3.60 7.74
N TRP A 193 9.65 -3.23 8.88
CA TRP A 193 8.51 -2.31 8.95
C TRP A 193 8.86 -0.94 8.36
N CYS A 194 10.00 -0.37 8.71
CA CYS A 194 10.43 0.95 8.25
C CYS A 194 10.60 0.98 6.72
N ILE A 195 11.31 0.01 6.14
CA ILE A 195 11.55 -0.08 4.70
C ILE A 195 10.24 -0.28 3.95
N SER A 196 9.40 -1.22 4.39
CA SER A 196 8.13 -1.54 3.72
C SER A 196 7.16 -0.36 3.75
N LEU A 197 7.00 0.30 4.89
CA LEU A 197 6.15 1.48 5.04
C LEU A 197 6.64 2.66 4.18
N THR A 198 7.95 2.91 4.14
CA THR A 198 8.54 3.98 3.34
C THR A 198 8.27 3.79 1.84
N LEU A 199 8.33 2.55 1.34
CA LEU A 199 8.00 2.24 -0.06
C LEU A 199 6.54 2.54 -0.40
N PHE A 200 5.59 2.20 0.49
CA PHE A 200 4.17 2.53 0.31
C PHE A 200 3.93 4.05 0.38
N LEU A 201 4.58 4.74 1.31
CA LEU A 201 4.45 6.20 1.43
C LEU A 201 5.00 6.95 0.24
N LEU A 202 6.17 6.57 -0.27
CA LEU A 202 6.73 7.15 -1.48
C LEU A 202 5.76 7.02 -2.65
N ARG A 203 5.08 5.86 -2.75
CA ARG A 203 4.04 5.64 -3.75
C ARG A 203 2.84 6.57 -3.55
N PHE A 204 2.33 6.71 -2.32
CA PHE A 204 1.22 7.62 -2.03
C PHE A 204 1.57 9.08 -2.34
N VAL A 205 2.76 9.53 -1.96
CA VAL A 205 3.24 10.90 -2.23
C VAL A 205 3.40 11.12 -3.73
N THR A 206 3.93 10.16 -4.48
CA THR A 206 4.08 10.25 -5.94
C THR A 206 2.73 10.33 -6.64
N LEU A 207 1.77 9.49 -6.23
CA LEU A 207 0.40 9.53 -6.76
C LEU A 207 -0.29 10.86 -6.39
N GLY A 208 -0.08 11.36 -5.18
CA GLY A 208 -0.60 12.64 -4.71
C GLY A 208 0.00 13.82 -5.48
N SER A 209 1.31 13.82 -5.74
CA SER A 209 1.99 14.88 -6.47
C SER A 209 1.63 14.90 -7.96
N GLU A 210 1.48 13.73 -8.60
CA GLU A 210 0.94 13.63 -9.97
C GLU A 210 -0.48 14.21 -10.07
N THR A 211 -1.30 13.93 -9.05
CA THR A 211 -2.67 14.48 -8.96
C THR A 211 -2.60 15.99 -8.81
N SER A 212 -1.84 16.49 -7.84
CA SER A 212 -1.68 17.92 -7.55
C SER A 212 -1.16 18.69 -8.76
N LYS A 213 -0.07 18.24 -9.40
CA LYS A 213 0.52 18.86 -10.60
C LYS A 213 -0.48 18.98 -11.76
N LYS A 214 -1.43 18.04 -11.85
CA LYS A 214 -2.47 18.06 -12.89
C LYS A 214 -3.60 19.04 -12.59
N TYR A 215 -3.92 19.29 -11.31
CA TYR A 215 -4.90 20.28 -10.88
C TYR A 215 -4.32 21.69 -10.68
N SER A 216 -3.02 21.82 -10.34
CA SER A 216 -2.35 23.09 -10.09
C SER A 216 -1.94 23.83 -11.37
N ASN A 217 -1.98 23.17 -12.53
CA ASN A 217 -1.89 23.84 -13.84
C ASN A 217 -3.24 24.54 -14.17
N THR A 218 -3.68 25.42 -13.26
CA THR A 218 -4.77 26.37 -13.49
C THR A 218 -4.47 27.31 -14.64
N SER A 219 -3.20 27.52 -15.02
CA SER A 219 -2.80 28.26 -16.22
C SER A 219 -3.36 27.65 -17.50
N ILE A 220 -3.32 26.32 -17.64
CA ILE A 220 -3.91 25.61 -18.80
C ILE A 220 -5.44 25.69 -18.76
N LEU A 221 -6.03 25.61 -17.56
CA LEU A 221 -7.47 25.68 -17.32
C LEU A 221 -8.04 27.07 -17.61
N LEU A 222 -7.26 28.13 -17.37
CA LEU A 222 -7.56 29.52 -17.74
C LEU A 222 -7.39 29.75 -19.25
N THR A 223 -6.34 29.22 -19.89
CA THR A 223 -6.16 29.37 -21.34
C THR A 223 -7.11 28.52 -22.19
N GLU A 224 -7.74 27.47 -21.65
CA GLU A 224 -8.80 26.71 -22.35
C GLU A 224 -10.20 27.35 -22.19
N GLN A 225 -10.36 28.36 -21.32
CA GLN A 225 -11.61 29.09 -21.11
C GLN A 225 -11.66 30.50 -21.76
N VAL A 226 -10.55 30.98 -22.33
CA VAL A 226 -10.51 32.20 -23.18
C VAL A 226 -10.47 31.76 -24.64
#